data_AF-A0A3A0A3D0-F1
#
_entry.id   AF-A0A3A0A3D0-F1
#
_cell.length_a   1.000
_cell.length_b   1.000
_cell.length_c   1.000
_cell.angle_alpha   90.00
_cell.angle_beta   90.00
_cell.angle_gamma   90.00
#
_symmetry.space_group_name_H-M   'P 1'
#
loop_
_entity.id
_entity.type
_entity.pdbx_description
1 polymer ?
#
loop_
_entity_poly.entity_id
_entity_poly.type
_entity_poly.pdbx_seq_one_letter_code
_entity_poly.pdbx_strand_id
1 'polypeptide(L)'
;MKCDKSGLARCASRPVINYCLNNVTADVRRQLDALDLTAVEDYCLQRCGDCFAGPFLVVDGRLVTGDSHAQILRNLYSNQNENRSSTLHPHSGKGPQCFS
;
A
#
# COMPACT_ATOMS: atom_id res chain seq x y z
N MET A 1 18.44 -13.39 0.34
CA MET A 1 18.21 -11.94 0.56
C MET A 1 19.23 -11.41 1.55
N LYS A 2 20.05 -10.43 1.17
CA LYS A 2 20.93 -9.69 2.08
C LYS A 2 20.53 -8.22 2.00
N CYS A 3 20.22 -7.61 3.14
CA CYS A 3 19.98 -6.18 3.25
C CYS A 3 21.30 -5.49 3.58
N ASP A 4 21.68 -4.48 2.78
CA ASP A 4 22.91 -3.71 2.99
C ASP A 4 22.66 -2.52 3.94
N LYS A 5 23.69 -2.18 4.72
CA LYS A 5 23.66 -1.23 5.85
C LYS A 5 23.68 0.25 5.42
N SER A 6 23.35 0.53 4.16
CA SER A 6 23.38 1.86 3.57
C SER A 6 21.96 2.37 3.41
N GLY A 7 21.53 3.29 4.26
CA GLY A 7 20.21 3.93 4.17
C GLY A 7 19.87 4.36 2.74
N LEU A 8 18.66 4.01 2.30
CA LEU A 8 18.05 4.35 1.02
C LEU A 8 18.43 3.51 -0.22
N ALA A 9 18.56 2.19 -0.05
CA ALA A 9 18.30 1.25 -1.14
C ALA A 9 16.89 0.66 -0.95
N ARG A 10 15.88 1.23 -1.63
CA ARG A 10 14.53 0.65 -1.71
C ARG A 10 14.65 -0.70 -2.42
N CYS A 11 14.89 -1.79 -1.66
CA CYS A 11 14.41 -3.10 -2.10
C CYS A 11 12.96 -2.89 -2.51
N ALA A 12 12.59 -3.29 -3.74
CA ALA A 12 11.24 -3.15 -4.22
C ALA A 12 10.31 -3.91 -3.26
N SER A 13 9.77 -3.18 -2.29
CA SER A 13 8.90 -3.73 -1.26
C SER A 13 7.61 -4.07 -1.97
N ARG A 14 7.23 -5.36 -1.95
CA ARG A 14 5.90 -5.79 -2.37
C ARG A 14 4.89 -4.92 -1.61
N PRO A 15 3.92 -4.29 -2.30
CA PRO A 15 2.99 -3.38 -1.64
C PRO A 15 2.23 -4.13 -0.55
N VAL A 16 2.00 -3.46 0.58
CA VAL A 16 1.20 -4.01 1.68
C VAL A 16 -0.20 -3.45 1.57
N ILE A 17 -1.19 -4.33 1.47
CA ILE A 17 -2.61 -3.97 1.45
C ILE A 17 -3.27 -4.48 2.72
N ASN A 18 -3.71 -3.56 3.57
CA ASN A 18 -4.60 -3.85 4.69
C ASN A 18 -6.05 -3.62 4.26
N TYR A 19 -6.93 -4.56 4.59
CA TYR A 19 -8.36 -4.45 4.28
C TYR A 19 -9.25 -4.90 5.44
N CYS A 20 -10.42 -4.27 5.53
CA CYS A 20 -11.46 -4.66 6.47
C CYS A 20 -12.30 -5.78 5.87
N LEU A 21 -12.50 -6.88 6.60
CA LEU A 21 -13.30 -8.03 6.17
C LEU A 21 -14.72 -7.62 5.76
N ASN A 22 -15.30 -6.63 6.45
CA ASN A 22 -16.65 -6.13 6.17
C ASN A 22 -16.72 -5.19 4.96
N ASN A 23 -15.60 -4.63 4.51
CA ASN A 23 -15.58 -3.72 3.36
C ASN A 23 -15.33 -4.46 2.03
N VAL A 24 -14.68 -5.63 2.05
CA VAL A 24 -14.34 -6.38 0.85
C VAL A 24 -15.20 -7.64 0.69
N THR A 25 -15.50 -8.00 -0.55
CA THR A 25 -16.18 -9.28 -0.85
C THR A 25 -15.19 -10.44 -0.89
N ALA A 26 -15.69 -11.67 -0.81
CA ALA A 26 -14.86 -12.87 -0.97
C ALA A 26 -14.14 -12.92 -2.32
N ASP A 27 -14.74 -12.35 -3.37
CA ASP A 27 -14.12 -12.29 -4.69
C ASP A 27 -12.90 -11.35 -4.70
N VAL A 28 -13.03 -10.18 -4.08
CA VAL A 28 -11.92 -9.23 -3.93
C VAL A 28 -10.76 -9.85 -3.15
N ARG A 29 -11.04 -10.63 -2.10
CA ARG A 29 -10.01 -11.35 -1.35
C ARG A 29 -9.24 -12.34 -2.24
N ARG A 30 -9.96 -13.15 -3.02
CA ARG A 30 -9.33 -14.07 -3.99
C ARG A 30 -8.48 -13.34 -5.02
N GLN A 31 -8.91 -12.16 -5.47
CA GLN A 31 -8.12 -11.33 -6.37
C GLN A 31 -6.84 -10.87 -5.68
N LEU A 32 -6.90 -10.37 -4.45
CA LEU A 32 -5.72 -9.97 -3.67
C LEU A 32 -4.72 -11.12 -3.46
N ASP A 33 -5.21 -12.33 -3.17
CA ASP A 33 -4.38 -13.53 -2.98
C ASP A 33 -3.64 -13.95 -4.27
N ALA A 34 -4.20 -13.64 -5.43
CA ALA A 34 -3.59 -13.96 -6.72
C ALA A 34 -2.49 -12.97 -7.15
N LEU A 35 -2.30 -11.89 -6.40
CA LEU A 35 -1.41 -10.79 -6.77
C LEU A 35 -0.07 -10.87 -6.03
N ASP A 36 0.98 -10.30 -6.63
CA ASP A 36 2.31 -10.26 -6.02
C ASP A 36 2.45 -9.15 -4.97
N LEU A 37 1.65 -9.24 -3.91
CA LEU A 37 1.58 -8.28 -2.81
C LEU A 37 1.48 -8.97 -1.44
N THR A 38 1.56 -8.18 -0.37
CA THR A 38 1.26 -8.65 0.98
C THR A 38 -0.15 -8.21 1.35
N ALA A 39 -1.09 -9.13 1.41
CA ALA A 39 -2.45 -8.88 1.87
C ALA A 39 -2.56 -9.14 3.38
N VAL A 40 -3.09 -8.16 4.13
CA VAL A 40 -3.35 -8.26 5.56
C VAL A 40 -4.84 -8.07 5.79
N GLU A 41 -5.47 -9.12 6.30
CA GLU A 41 -6.87 -9.12 6.67
C GLU A 41 -7.05 -8.66 8.11
N ASP A 42 -7.94 -7.68 8.30
CA ASP A 42 -8.35 -7.22 9.62
C ASP A 42 -9.88 -7.26 9.73
N TYR A 43 -10.39 -7.64 10.91
CA TYR A 43 -11.83 -7.59 11.18
C TYR A 43 -12.39 -6.15 11.12
N CYS A 44 -11.61 -5.17 11.58
CA CYS A 44 -11.96 -3.76 11.49
C CYS A 44 -10.70 -2.89 11.53
N LEU A 45 -10.57 -2.00 10.54
CA LEU A 45 -9.48 -1.02 10.47
C LEU A 45 -9.72 0.26 11.29
N GLN A 46 -10.75 0.27 12.14
CA GLN A 46 -11.23 1.46 12.87
C GLN A 46 -11.55 2.64 11.92
N ARG A 47 -11.99 2.31 10.71
CA ARG A 47 -12.38 3.25 9.64
C ARG A 47 -13.85 3.08 9.27
N CYS A 48 -14.72 3.03 10.27
CA CYS A 48 -16.15 2.75 10.05
C CYS A 48 -16.82 3.80 9.16
N GLY A 49 -16.42 5.07 9.25
CA GLY A 49 -16.91 6.13 8.37
C GLY A 49 -16.56 5.89 6.90
N ASP A 50 -15.29 5.57 6.61
CA ASP A 50 -14.85 5.22 5.26
C ASP A 50 -15.52 3.93 4.75
N CYS A 51 -15.64 2.93 5.63
CA CYS A 51 -16.29 1.65 5.33
C CYS A 51 -17.76 1.81 4.95
N PHE A 52 -18.46 2.76 5.58
CA PHE A 52 -19.84 3.09 5.26
C PHE A 52 -19.95 3.94 4.00
N ALA A 53 -18.99 4.85 3.78
CA ALA A 53 -18.98 5.72 2.62
C ALA A 53 -18.76 4.97 1.30
N GLY A 54 -17.96 3.90 1.30
CA GLY A 54 -17.78 3.07 0.13
C GLY A 54 -16.55 2.15 0.14
N PRO A 55 -16.15 1.65 -1.04
CA PRO A 55 -14.97 0.81 -1.21
C PRO A 55 -13.67 1.54 -0.84
N PHE A 56 -12.86 0.90 0.00
CA PHE A 56 -11.51 1.38 0.30
C PHE A 56 -10.52 0.26 0.55
N LEU A 57 -9.24 0.56 0.37
CA LEU A 57 -8.10 -0.26 0.78
C LEU A 57 -7.06 0.64 1.45
N VAL A 58 -6.23 0.08 2.34
CA VAL A 58 -5.08 0.80 2.90
C VAL A 58 -3.82 0.23 2.27
N VAL A 59 -3.15 1.02 1.43
CA VAL A 59 -1.97 0.60 0.66
C VAL A 59 -0.75 1.31 1.21
N ASP A 60 0.22 0.54 1.72
CA ASP A 60 1.42 1.06 2.40
C ASP A 60 1.09 2.13 3.47
N GLY A 61 0.01 1.88 4.22
CA GLY A 61 -0.49 2.78 5.27
C GLY A 61 -1.32 3.97 4.77
N ARG A 62 -1.55 4.11 3.45
CA ARG A 62 -2.34 5.20 2.86
C ARG A 62 -3.73 4.73 2.47
N LEU A 63 -4.76 5.50 2.84
CA LEU A 63 -6.13 5.24 2.43
C LEU A 63 -6.29 5.48 0.92
N VAL A 64 -6.83 4.49 0.21
CA VAL A 64 -7.18 4.57 -1.22
C VAL A 64 -8.65 4.21 -1.37
N THR A 65 -9.43 5.09 -2.00
CA THR A 65 -10.87 4.93 -2.23
C THR A 65 -11.18 4.90 -3.73
N GLY A 66 -12.38 4.47 -4.07
CA GLY A 66 -12.87 4.46 -5.45
C GLY A 66 -14.31 3.97 -5.54
N ASP A 67 -14.86 3.93 -6.75
CA ASP A 67 -16.22 3.49 -7.02
C ASP A 67 -16.40 1.97 -6.81
N SER A 68 -15.29 1.21 -6.91
CA SER A 68 -15.24 -0.23 -6.65
C SER A 68 -13.84 -0.70 -6.27
N HIS A 69 -13.72 -1.80 -5.52
CA HIS A 69 -12.40 -2.41 -5.24
C HIS A 69 -11.66 -2.80 -6.53
N ALA A 70 -12.40 -3.21 -7.58
CA ALA A 70 -11.81 -3.53 -8.88
C ALA A 70 -11.15 -2.31 -9.54
N GLN A 71 -11.78 -1.13 -9.44
CA GLN A 71 -11.18 0.12 -9.93
C GLN A 71 -9.95 0.51 -9.09
N ILE A 72 -10.03 0.39 -7.76
CA ILE A 72 -8.89 0.65 -6.87
C ILE A 72 -7.71 -0.24 -7.26
N LEU A 73 -7.91 -1.55 -7.36
CA LEU A 73 -6.87 -2.49 -7.76
C LEU A 73 -6.29 -2.14 -9.14
N ARG A 74 -7.13 -1.89 -10.14
CA ARG A 74 -6.69 -1.48 -11.48
C ARG A 74 -5.79 -0.25 -11.46
N ASN A 75 -6.16 0.77 -10.66
CA ASN A 75 -5.38 1.99 -10.51
C ASN A 75 -4.04 1.73 -9.85
N LEU A 76 -4.00 0.88 -8.81
CA LEU A 76 -2.74 0.51 -8.15
C LEU A 76 -1.76 -0.12 -9.13
N TYR A 77 -2.22 -1.00 -10.02
CA TYR A 77 -1.35 -1.60 -11.05
C TYR A 77 -1.03 -0.66 -12.21
N SER A 78 -1.94 0.23 -12.58
CA SER A 78 -1.68 1.21 -13.64
C SER A 78 -0.59 2.21 -13.19
N ASN A 79 -0.60 2.59 -11.92
CA ASN A 79 0.34 3.55 -11.34
C ASN A 79 1.74 2.98 -11.06
N GLN A 80 1.86 1.65 -10.90
CA GLN A 80 3.17 0.98 -10.82
C GLN A 80 3.98 1.15 -12.12
N ASN A 81 3.29 1.34 -13.25
CA ASN A 81 3.87 1.46 -14.58
C ASN A 81 4.40 2.88 -14.83
N GLU A 82 3.69 3.89 -14.33
CA GLU A 82 3.99 5.31 -14.57
C GLU A 82 5.00 5.88 -13.56
N ASN A 83 4.98 5.40 -12.32
CA ASN A 83 5.89 5.86 -11.25
C ASN A 83 7.35 5.37 -11.40
N ARG A 84 7.69 4.60 -12.44
CA ARG A 84 9.10 4.30 -12.77
C ARG A 84 9.81 5.46 -13.49
N SER A 85 9.07 6.44 -14.02
CA SER A 85 9.66 7.55 -14.78
C SER A 85 9.69 8.91 -14.08
N SER A 86 8.99 9.11 -12.96
CA SER A 86 8.88 10.46 -12.37
C SER A 86 8.73 10.41 -10.86
N THR A 87 9.85 10.49 -10.12
CA THR A 87 10.05 11.37 -8.94
C THR A 87 11.47 11.15 -8.40
N LEU A 88 12.44 11.83 -9.02
CA LEU A 88 13.61 12.33 -8.30
C LEU A 88 13.12 13.55 -7.52
N HIS A 89 12.94 13.42 -6.20
CA HIS A 89 12.93 14.58 -5.32
C HIS A 89 14.01 14.39 -4.25
N PRO A 90 14.94 15.35 -4.09
CA PRO A 90 15.95 15.30 -3.05
C PRO A 90 15.31 15.71 -1.72
N HIS A 91 15.15 14.77 -0.80
CA HIS A 91 14.89 15.13 0.60
C HIS A 91 16.23 15.34 1.29
N SER A 92 16.62 16.60 1.41
CA SER A 92 17.56 17.06 2.42
C SER A 92 16.97 16.77 3.80
N GLY A 93 17.54 15.79 4.52
CA GLY A 93 17.10 15.42 5.86
C GLY A 93 18.27 14.89 6.67
N LYS A 94 18.64 15.66 7.70
CA LYS A 94 19.83 15.53 8.56
C LYS A 94 19.92 14.13 9.19
N GLY A 95 21.11 13.53 9.13
CA GLY A 95 21.41 12.28 9.82
C GLY A 95 21.36 12.43 11.35
N PRO A 96 21.18 11.34 12.11
CA PRO A 96 21.28 11.40 13.56
C PRO A 96 22.73 11.69 13.95
N GLN A 97 22.94 12.77 14.71
CA GLN A 97 24.21 13.08 15.32
C GLN A 97 24.46 12.09 16.47
N CYS A 98 25.58 11.38 16.40
CA CYS A 98 26.11 10.63 17.54
C CYS A 98 26.43 11.62 18.66
N PHE A 99 25.83 11.42 19.84
CA PHE A 99 26.34 12.02 21.07
C PHE A 99 27.33 11.03 21.72
N SER A 100 28.43 11.60 22.19
CA SER A 100 29.67 10.99 22.67
C SER A 100 29.54 9.96 23.79
#